data_AF-W4LGV4-F1
#
_entry.id   AF-W4LGV4-F1
#
_cell.length_a   1.000
_cell.length_b   1.000
_cell.length_c   1.000
_cell.angle_alpha   90.00
_cell.angle_beta   90.00
_cell.angle_gamma   90.00
#
_symmetry.space_group_name_H-M   'P 1'
#
loop_
_entity.id
_entity.type
_entity.pdbx_description
1 polymer ?
#
loop_
_entity_poly.entity_id
_entity_poly.type
_entity_poly.pdbx_seq_one_letter_code
_entity_poly.pdbx_strand_id
1 'polypeptide(L)'
;MIDEKYTEETLLIFLKSHPELSLYPDFPPKTFRFGEDTFHQVKTDRWQGFYDWLRDETENIIGLRYWLFEKIDPRLPLLTSLPYINSDQEEGFIEIYFFDSRSYVQANSDDQDFGNQGIFLSDQGLIALAFDISTFTKAELDALKQSMQVG
;
A
#
# COMPACT_ATOMS: atom_id res chain seq x y z
N MET A 1 8.73 -19.05 -23.34
CA MET A 1 7.48 -18.38 -22.98
C MET A 1 7.90 -17.02 -22.48
N ILE A 2 7.48 -15.97 -23.18
CA ILE A 2 7.72 -14.60 -22.75
C ILE A 2 6.61 -14.35 -21.75
N ASP A 3 6.94 -14.24 -20.46
CA ASP A 3 5.99 -13.70 -19.49
C ASP A 3 5.56 -12.33 -20.02
N GLU A 4 4.28 -12.22 -20.34
CA GLU A 4 3.66 -10.94 -20.67
C GLU A 4 4.03 -9.99 -19.53
N LYS A 5 4.68 -8.86 -19.86
CA LYS A 5 4.89 -7.80 -18.88
C LYS A 5 3.50 -7.31 -18.46
N TYR A 6 3.05 -7.73 -17.30
CA TYR A 6 1.74 -7.38 -16.77
C TYR A 6 1.80 -5.94 -16.26
N THR A 7 0.98 -5.10 -16.91
CA THR A 7 0.41 -3.81 -16.48
C THR A 7 1.32 -2.85 -15.67
N GLU A 8 1.50 -1.62 -16.16
CA GLU A 8 2.08 -0.49 -15.39
C GLU A 8 1.13 0.02 -14.27
N GLU A 9 0.22 -0.84 -13.80
CA GLU A 9 -0.76 -0.51 -12.78
C GLU A 9 -0.06 -0.20 -11.44
N THR A 10 -0.59 0.77 -10.72
CA THR A 10 -0.18 1.13 -9.35
C THR A 10 -1.35 0.89 -8.42
N LEU A 11 -1.10 0.26 -7.28
CA LEU A 11 -2.07 0.14 -6.20
C LEU A 11 -2.10 1.44 -5.40
N LEU A 12 -3.26 2.09 -5.37
CA LEU A 12 -3.59 3.17 -4.46
C LEU A 12 -4.28 2.61 -3.22
N ILE A 13 -3.80 3.01 -2.04
CA ILE A 13 -4.36 2.67 -0.73
C ILE A 13 -4.75 3.97 -0.04
N PHE A 14 -6.05 4.24 0.09
CA PHE A 14 -6.58 5.40 0.79
C PHE A 14 -6.86 5.03 2.25
N LEU A 15 -6.22 5.75 3.17
CA LEU A 15 -6.29 5.49 4.60
C LEU A 15 -7.45 6.26 5.22
N LYS A 16 -8.66 5.67 5.15
CA LYS A 16 -9.92 6.19 5.72
C LYS A 16 -10.29 5.40 6.99
N SER A 17 -11.55 5.43 7.43
CA SER A 17 -12.03 4.58 8.54
C SER A 17 -11.87 3.08 8.25
N HIS A 18 -11.90 2.71 6.96
CA HIS A 18 -11.49 1.42 6.40
C HIS A 18 -10.50 1.70 5.26
N PRO A 19 -9.58 0.79 4.94
CA PRO A 19 -8.70 0.97 3.80
C PRO A 19 -9.55 0.88 2.53
N GLU A 20 -9.41 1.84 1.64
CA GLU A 20 -10.02 1.78 0.31
C GLU A 20 -8.90 1.58 -0.72
N LEU A 21 -9.06 0.58 -1.56
CA LEU A 21 -8.08 0.22 -2.57
C LEU A 21 -8.57 0.63 -3.95
N SER A 22 -7.66 1.11 -4.78
CA SER A 22 -7.96 1.41 -6.18
C SER A 22 -6.74 1.14 -7.05
N LEU A 23 -6.98 0.83 -8.31
CA LEU A 23 -5.91 0.67 -9.30
C LEU A 23 -5.83 1.91 -10.16
N TYR A 24 -4.61 2.41 -10.31
CA TYR A 24 -4.29 3.50 -11.22
C TYR A 24 -3.50 2.93 -12.40
N PRO A 25 -3.79 3.29 -13.66
CA PRO A 25 -3.16 2.69 -14.84
C PRO A 25 -1.63 2.84 -14.94
N ASP A 26 -1.08 3.84 -14.24
CA ASP A 26 0.33 4.24 -14.19
C ASP A 26 0.69 4.67 -12.76
N PHE A 27 1.94 5.08 -12.51
CA PHE A 27 2.25 5.76 -11.25
C PHE A 27 1.58 7.15 -11.20
N PRO A 28 0.86 7.50 -10.11
CA PRO A 28 0.11 8.74 -10.05
C PRO A 28 0.99 9.98 -10.27
N PRO A 29 0.50 11.00 -11.00
CA PRO A 29 1.20 12.27 -11.11
C PRO A 29 1.32 12.94 -9.74
N LYS A 30 2.20 13.95 -9.62
CA LYS A 30 2.41 14.72 -8.37
C LYS A 30 1.14 15.31 -7.77
N THR A 31 0.08 15.43 -8.55
CA THR A 31 -1.25 15.81 -8.08
C THR A 31 -2.29 15.07 -8.91
N PHE A 32 -3.24 14.40 -8.24
CA PHE A 32 -4.34 13.69 -8.89
C PHE A 32 -5.64 13.88 -8.10
N ARG A 33 -6.77 13.53 -8.71
CA ARG A 33 -8.09 13.57 -8.07
C ARG A 33 -8.63 12.16 -7.89
N PHE A 34 -9.28 11.92 -6.75
CA PHE A 34 -10.01 10.70 -6.49
C PHE A 34 -11.31 11.05 -5.74
N GLY A 35 -12.46 10.79 -6.38
CA GLY A 35 -13.74 11.34 -5.94
C GLY A 35 -13.72 12.88 -5.91
N GLU A 36 -14.09 13.46 -4.78
CA GLU A 36 -14.09 14.93 -4.56
C GLU A 36 -12.76 15.46 -4.03
N ASP A 37 -11.84 14.59 -3.62
CA ASP A 37 -10.57 14.98 -3.04
C ASP A 37 -9.50 15.22 -4.11
N THR A 38 -8.67 16.24 -3.89
CA THR A 38 -7.43 16.46 -4.64
C THR A 38 -6.26 16.06 -3.76
N PHE A 39 -5.43 15.15 -4.25
CA PHE A 39 -4.27 14.60 -3.56
C PHE A 39 -2.98 15.20 -4.12
N HIS A 40 -2.08 15.60 -3.24
CA HIS A 40 -0.79 16.16 -3.57
C HIS A 40 0.34 15.28 -3.04
N GLN A 41 1.29 14.96 -3.90
CA GLN A 41 2.45 14.16 -3.52
C GLN A 41 3.25 14.90 -2.45
N VAL A 42 3.46 14.21 -1.34
CA VAL A 42 4.37 14.67 -0.30
C VAL A 42 5.79 14.51 -0.84
N LYS A 43 6.58 15.57 -0.81
CA LYS A 43 8.01 15.45 -1.10
C LYS A 43 8.64 14.70 0.07
N THR A 44 9.08 13.48 -0.15
CA THR A 44 9.58 12.63 0.93
C THR A 44 11.01 12.18 0.66
N ASP A 45 11.95 13.04 1.02
CA ASP A 45 13.29 12.58 1.39
C ASP A 45 13.24 11.60 2.58
N ARG A 46 12.22 11.73 3.46
CA ARG A 46 12.06 11.01 4.74
C ARG A 46 11.17 9.77 4.74
N TRP A 47 10.48 9.48 3.64
CA TRP A 47 9.59 8.31 3.50
C TRP A 47 10.07 7.41 2.39
N GLN A 48 11.39 7.27 2.31
CA GLN A 48 11.99 6.22 1.52
C GLN A 48 12.06 4.99 2.40
N GLY A 49 11.88 3.83 1.78
CA GLY A 49 11.70 2.57 2.48
C GLY A 49 11.58 1.43 1.48
N PHE A 50 11.49 0.23 1.99
CA PHE A 50 11.09 -0.94 1.22
C PHE A 50 9.81 -1.51 1.82
N TYR A 51 9.12 -2.32 1.05
CA TYR A 51 7.88 -2.93 1.48
C TYR A 51 7.83 -4.42 1.14
N ASP A 52 7.09 -5.16 1.95
CA ASP A 52 6.77 -6.55 1.73
C ASP A 52 5.26 -6.69 1.57
N TRP A 53 4.81 -7.47 0.60
CA TRP A 53 3.40 -7.82 0.51
C TRP A 53 3.09 -8.91 1.53
N LEU A 54 2.07 -8.70 2.35
CA LEU A 54 1.67 -9.68 3.35
C LEU A 54 0.78 -10.72 2.68
N ARG A 55 1.23 -11.97 2.66
CA ARG A 55 0.51 -13.09 2.03
C ARG A 55 0.05 -14.14 3.04
N ASP A 56 -1.16 -14.65 2.84
CA ASP A 56 -1.69 -15.76 3.64
C ASP A 56 -1.12 -17.13 3.20
N GLU A 57 -1.62 -18.21 3.81
CA GLU A 57 -1.22 -19.60 3.48
C GLU A 57 -1.55 -20.01 2.04
N THR A 58 -2.47 -19.30 1.40
CA THR A 58 -2.88 -19.51 0.01
C THR A 58 -2.22 -18.53 -0.96
N GLU A 59 -1.19 -17.81 -0.49
CA GLU A 59 -0.44 -16.80 -1.24
C GLU A 59 -1.27 -15.58 -1.67
N ASN A 60 -2.46 -15.36 -1.09
CA ASN A 60 -3.24 -14.17 -1.37
C ASN A 60 -2.67 -12.96 -0.63
N ILE A 61 -2.62 -11.82 -1.32
CA ILE A 61 -2.19 -10.55 -0.74
C ILE A 61 -3.29 -10.02 0.17
N ILE A 62 -3.00 -9.94 1.47
CA ILE A 62 -3.92 -9.47 2.50
C ILE A 62 -3.51 -8.12 3.11
N GLY A 63 -2.35 -7.60 2.72
CA GLY A 63 -1.85 -6.34 3.22
C GLY A 63 -0.44 -6.03 2.74
N LEU A 64 0.18 -5.06 3.40
CA LEU A 64 1.50 -4.54 3.11
C LEU A 64 2.23 -4.26 4.43
N ARG A 65 3.50 -4.67 4.53
CA ARG A 65 4.43 -4.14 5.53
C ARG A 65 5.31 -3.11 4.87
N TYR A 66 5.40 -1.92 5.45
CA TYR A 66 6.22 -0.83 4.94
C TYR A 66 7.23 -0.39 6.00
N TRP A 67 8.51 -0.56 5.67
CA TRP A 67 9.65 -0.18 6.51
C TRP A 67 10.07 1.24 6.17
N LEU A 68 10.19 2.10 7.18
CA LEU A 68 10.52 3.50 6.99
C LEU A 68 11.99 3.73 7.36
N PHE A 69 12.78 4.29 6.45
CA PHE A 69 14.19 4.57 6.73
C PHE A 69 14.40 5.65 7.79
N GLU A 70 13.43 6.55 7.97
CA GLU A 70 13.44 7.53 9.05
C GLU A 70 12.30 7.28 10.03
N LYS A 71 12.49 7.75 11.27
CA LYS A 71 11.45 7.69 12.30
C LYS A 71 10.16 8.32 11.79
N ILE A 72 9.04 7.63 12.05
CA ILE A 72 7.69 8.02 11.65
C ILE A 72 7.46 9.52 11.93
N ASP A 73 7.12 10.25 10.87
CA ASP A 73 6.72 11.66 10.93
C ASP A 73 5.63 11.86 12.00
N PRO A 74 5.79 12.82 12.93
CA PRO A 74 4.84 13.08 14.02
C PRO A 74 3.46 13.57 13.54
N ARG A 75 3.24 13.76 12.23
CA ARG A 75 1.93 13.99 11.63
C ARG A 75 1.13 12.70 11.36
N LEU A 76 1.75 11.53 11.53
CA LEU A 76 1.14 10.21 11.33
C LEU A 76 0.76 9.39 12.58
N PRO A 77 0.74 9.91 13.82
CA PRO A 77 0.03 9.25 14.92
C PRO A 77 -1.41 8.87 14.55
N LEU A 78 -2.02 9.62 13.62
CA LEU A 78 -3.34 9.31 13.05
C LEU A 78 -3.37 7.95 12.33
N LEU A 79 -2.28 7.54 11.65
CA LEU A 79 -2.21 6.22 11.01
C LEU A 79 -2.28 5.10 12.04
N THR A 80 -1.51 5.22 13.13
CA THR A 80 -1.48 4.18 14.18
C THR A 80 -2.80 4.03 14.95
N SER A 81 -3.75 4.96 14.77
CA SER A 81 -5.07 4.86 15.39
C SER A 81 -6.10 4.07 14.55
N LEU A 82 -5.77 3.75 13.30
CA LEU A 82 -6.66 3.03 12.40
C LEU A 82 -6.66 1.53 12.75
N PRO A 83 -7.84 0.89 12.86
CA PRO A 83 -7.93 -0.46 13.40
C PRO A 83 -7.21 -1.50 12.52
N TYR A 84 -7.05 -1.24 11.23
CA TYR A 84 -6.40 -2.10 10.24
C TYR A 84 -4.90 -1.80 10.07
N ILE A 85 -4.33 -0.90 10.89
CA ILE A 85 -2.90 -0.62 10.90
C ILE A 85 -2.29 -1.24 12.16
N ASN A 86 -1.23 -2.01 11.97
CA ASN A 86 -0.32 -2.40 13.03
C ASN A 86 1.00 -1.65 12.84
N SER A 87 1.70 -1.31 13.92
CA SER A 87 2.96 -0.57 13.81
C SER A 87 3.91 -1.00 14.91
N ASP A 88 5.17 -1.19 14.54
CA ASP A 88 6.25 -1.42 15.48
C ASP A 88 7.23 -0.26 15.38
N GLN A 89 7.31 0.56 16.44
CA GLN A 89 8.21 1.71 16.47
C GLN A 89 9.66 1.32 16.78
N GLU A 90 9.88 0.15 17.40
CA GLU A 90 11.22 -0.35 17.70
C GLU A 90 11.86 -0.92 16.44
N GLU A 91 11.09 -1.71 15.69
CA GLU A 91 11.52 -2.28 14.40
C GLU A 91 11.40 -1.27 13.25
N GLY A 92 10.51 -0.27 13.36
CA GLY A 92 10.42 0.84 12.38
C GLY A 92 9.56 0.55 11.15
N PHE A 93 8.51 -0.28 11.32
CA PHE A 93 7.58 -0.60 10.24
C PHE A 93 6.12 -0.30 10.60
N ILE A 94 5.31 -0.15 9.55
CA ILE A 94 3.85 -0.20 9.63
C ILE A 94 3.34 -1.35 8.78
N GLU A 95 2.32 -2.05 9.27
CA GLU A 95 1.56 -3.04 8.51
C GLU A 95 0.16 -2.49 8.26
N ILE A 96 -0.28 -2.56 7.01
CA ILE A 96 -1.59 -2.10 6.57
C ILE A 96 -2.32 -3.33 6.06
N TYR A 97 -3.33 -3.78 6.79
CA TYR A 97 -4.17 -4.90 6.39
C TYR A 97 -5.31 -4.39 5.51
N PHE A 98 -5.51 -5.05 4.38
CA PHE A 98 -6.57 -4.70 3.43
C PHE A 98 -7.91 -5.31 3.82
N PHE A 99 -7.88 -6.39 4.61
CA PHE A 99 -9.04 -7.16 5.03
C PHE A 99 -8.99 -7.46 6.53
N ASP A 100 -10.05 -8.07 7.06
CA ASP A 100 -10.13 -8.42 8.48
C ASP A 100 -9.11 -9.48 8.91
N SER A 101 -8.67 -10.33 7.97
CA SER A 101 -7.62 -11.32 8.22
C SER A 101 -6.26 -10.63 8.42
N ARG A 102 -5.57 -11.02 9.49
CA ARG A 102 -4.20 -10.56 9.79
C ARG A 102 -3.16 -11.68 9.78
N SER A 103 -3.59 -12.90 9.49
CA SER A 103 -2.71 -14.07 9.49
C SER A 103 -1.97 -14.13 8.17
N TYR A 104 -0.69 -13.76 8.19
CA TYR A 104 0.21 -13.91 7.05
C TYR A 104 1.30 -14.95 7.36
N VAL A 105 1.85 -15.53 6.31
CA VAL A 105 2.99 -16.47 6.36
C VAL A 105 4.25 -15.68 6.05
N GLN A 106 5.15 -15.54 7.03
CA GLN A 106 6.38 -14.74 6.87
C GLN A 106 7.24 -15.20 5.70
N ALA A 107 7.31 -16.51 5.43
CA ALA A 107 8.08 -17.04 4.30
C ALA A 107 7.51 -16.63 2.93
N ASN A 108 6.24 -16.23 2.86
CA ASN A 108 5.56 -15.75 1.66
C ASN A 108 5.55 -14.20 1.59
N SER A 109 6.14 -13.52 2.57
CA SER A 109 6.01 -12.06 2.80
C SER A 109 7.38 -11.41 3.03
N ASP A 110 8.36 -11.71 2.18
CA ASP A 110 9.76 -11.24 2.28
C ASP A 110 10.25 -10.75 0.90
N ASP A 111 9.42 -9.96 0.20
CA ASP A 111 9.70 -9.47 -1.15
C ASP A 111 10.83 -8.44 -1.17
N GLN A 112 10.95 -7.63 -0.10
CA GLN A 112 11.87 -6.49 0.04
C GLN A 112 11.83 -5.57 -1.18
N ASP A 113 10.62 -5.17 -1.58
CA ASP A 113 10.40 -4.41 -2.79
C ASP A 113 10.80 -2.94 -2.60
N PHE A 114 11.63 -2.46 -3.53
CA PHE A 114 12.07 -1.06 -3.64
C PHE A 114 11.39 -0.34 -4.82
N GLY A 115 10.31 -0.91 -5.34
CA GLY A 115 9.51 -0.37 -6.41
C GLY A 115 9.03 1.05 -6.15
N ASN A 116 8.47 1.69 -7.17
CA ASN A 116 7.99 3.06 -7.03
C ASN A 116 6.90 3.12 -5.96
N GLN A 117 7.15 3.93 -4.94
CA GLN A 117 6.21 4.21 -3.86
C GLN A 117 5.98 5.71 -3.71
N GLY A 118 4.79 6.09 -3.25
CA GLY A 118 4.41 7.48 -3.14
C GLY A 118 3.43 7.71 -2.01
N ILE A 119 3.53 8.88 -1.38
CA ILE A 119 2.62 9.32 -0.33
C ILE A 119 1.97 10.61 -0.81
N PHE A 120 0.67 10.67 -0.64
CA PHE A 120 -0.13 11.80 -1.05
C PHE A 120 -1.06 12.22 0.08
N LEU A 121 -1.22 13.54 0.21
CA LEU A 121 -2.14 14.14 1.17
C LEU A 121 -3.23 14.90 0.43
N SER A 122 -4.48 14.70 0.83
CA SER A 122 -5.58 15.53 0.32
C SER A 122 -5.66 16.87 1.05
N ASP A 123 -6.33 17.84 0.43
CA ASP A 123 -6.65 19.13 1.05
C ASP A 123 -7.47 18.98 2.35
N GLN A 124 -8.17 17.85 2.52
CA GLN A 124 -8.95 17.51 3.71
C GLN A 124 -8.16 16.66 4.73
N GLY A 125 -6.89 16.38 4.47
CA GLY A 125 -6.01 15.62 5.36
C GLY A 125 -6.11 14.10 5.24
N LEU A 126 -6.73 13.58 4.18
CA LEU A 126 -6.70 12.14 3.88
C LEU A 126 -5.33 11.75 3.34
N ILE A 127 -4.90 10.53 3.66
CA ILE A 127 -3.62 9.97 3.19
C ILE A 127 -3.92 8.93 2.13
N ALA A 128 -3.20 9.01 1.01
CA ALA A 128 -3.14 7.93 0.03
C ALA A 128 -1.68 7.47 -0.12
N LEU A 129 -1.50 6.16 -0.19
CA LEU A 129 -0.23 5.53 -0.53
C LEU A 129 -0.34 4.95 -1.94
N ALA A 130 0.76 4.99 -2.68
CA ALA A 130 0.88 4.41 -4.01
C ALA A 130 2.03 3.41 -3.99
N PHE A 131 1.82 2.22 -4.54
CA PHE A 131 2.84 1.18 -4.67
C PHE A 131 2.78 0.56 -6.05
N ASP A 132 3.94 0.42 -6.68
CA ASP A 132 4.08 -0.35 -7.91
C ASP A 132 3.72 -1.81 -7.66
N ILE A 133 2.91 -2.37 -8.55
CA ILE A 133 2.46 -3.76 -8.52
C ILE A 133 2.84 -4.50 -9.80
N SER A 134 3.80 -3.98 -10.58
CA SER A 134 4.31 -4.61 -11.79
C SER A 134 4.92 -6.01 -11.55
N THR A 135 5.24 -6.33 -10.30
CA THR A 135 5.75 -7.64 -9.86
C THR A 135 4.64 -8.65 -9.57
N PHE A 136 3.37 -8.24 -9.51
CA PHE A 136 2.26 -9.14 -9.22
C PHE A 136 2.04 -10.12 -10.37
N THR A 137 1.81 -11.37 -9.99
CA THR A 137 1.25 -12.35 -10.91
C THR A 137 -0.20 -11.98 -11.25
N LYS A 138 -0.67 -12.44 -12.40
CA LYS A 138 -2.07 -12.28 -12.79
C LYS A 138 -3.04 -12.83 -11.73
N ALA A 139 -2.69 -13.94 -11.09
CA ALA A 139 -3.52 -14.55 -10.05
C ALA A 139 -3.64 -13.64 -8.82
N GLU A 140 -2.53 -13.04 -8.36
CA GLU A 140 -2.53 -12.06 -7.26
C GLU A 140 -3.36 -10.83 -7.62
N LEU A 141 -3.18 -10.30 -8.84
CA LEU A 141 -3.94 -9.13 -9.32
C LEU A 141 -5.44 -9.42 -9.43
N ASP A 142 -5.83 -10.58 -9.97
CA ASP A 142 -7.23 -11.00 -10.09
C ASP A 142 -7.85 -11.22 -8.70
N ALA A 143 -7.12 -11.83 -7.75
CA ALA A 143 -7.57 -12.03 -6.38
C ALA A 143 -7.75 -10.69 -5.64
N LEU A 144 -6.81 -9.76 -5.81
CA LEU A 144 -6.91 -8.42 -5.26
C LEU A 144 -8.13 -7.69 -5.84
N LYS A 145 -8.31 -7.69 -7.18
CA LYS A 145 -9.46 -7.09 -7.87
C LYS A 145 -10.79 -7.66 -7.40
N GLN A 146 -10.88 -8.97 -7.19
CA GLN A 146 -12.08 -9.61 -6.64
C GLN A 146 -12.36 -9.11 -5.22
N SER A 147 -11.34 -9.03 -4.39
CA SER A 147 -11.48 -8.60 -3.00
C SER A 147 -11.87 -7.12 -2.87
N MET A 148 -11.45 -6.26 -3.81
CA MET A 148 -11.89 -4.86 -3.90
C MET A 148 -13.38 -4.70 -4.22
N GLN A 149 -14.03 -5.69 -4.84
CA GLN A 149 -15.45 -5.62 -5.22
C GLN A 149 -16.40 -6.08 -4.11
N VAL A 150 -15.86 -6.67 -3.05
CA VAL A 150 -16.62 -7.33 -1.97
C VAL A 150 -16.68 -6.48 -0.69
N GLY A 151 -15.94 -5.36 -0.64
CA GLY A 151 -16.00 -4.36 0.44
C GLY A 151 -16.98 -3.23 0.14
#